data_AF-A0A920K1T5-F1
#
_entry.id   AF-A0A920K1T5-F1
#
_cell.length_a   1.000
_cell.length_b   1.000
_cell.length_c   1.000
_cell.angle_alpha   90.00
_cell.angle_beta   90.00
_cell.angle_gamma   90.00
#
_symmetry.space_group_name_H-M   'P 1'
#
loop_
_entity.id
_entity.type
_entity.pdbx_description
1 polymer ?
#
loop_
_entity_poly.entity_id
_entity_poly.type
_entity_poly.pdbx_seq_one_letter_code
_entity_poly.pdbx_strand_id
1 'polypeptide(L)'
;MDQTLRASIQTSTFYYFMIVMVLTTISQLSTMMVIVFADIEGKESVVAASVIGPCLIGSFGIIRLLTNMTLLVSDMDEKMKSSNYGNAMQSIPFPILKILFAIIFVIIAIIQLSAIY
;
A
#
# COMPACT_ATOMS: atom_id res chain seq x y z
N MET A 1 -15.38 -14.28 16.72
CA MET A 1 -14.36 -13.37 17.31
C MET A 1 -15.08 -12.33 18.14
N ASP A 2 -14.55 -11.98 19.31
CA ASP A 2 -15.11 -10.92 20.16
C ASP A 2 -15.19 -9.58 19.41
N GLN A 3 -16.25 -8.79 19.64
CA GLN A 3 -16.48 -7.53 18.92
C GLN A 3 -15.41 -6.47 19.27
N THR A 4 -14.94 -6.45 20.52
CA THR A 4 -13.88 -5.53 20.95
C THR A 4 -12.55 -5.88 20.29
N LEU A 5 -12.23 -7.18 20.25
CA LEU A 5 -11.05 -7.67 19.55
C LEU A 5 -11.10 -7.37 18.05
N ARG A 6 -12.26 -7.54 17.41
CA ARG A 6 -12.46 -7.20 15.99
C ARG A 6 -12.25 -5.71 15.73
N ALA A 7 -12.86 -4.84 16.53
CA ALA A 7 -12.71 -3.40 16.39
C ALA A 7 -11.24 -2.98 16.55
N SER A 8 -10.54 -3.53 17.54
CA SER A 8 -9.10 -3.29 17.73
C SER A 8 -8.28 -3.68 16.50
N ILE A 9 -8.49 -4.86 15.92
CA ILE A 9 -7.79 -5.31 14.71
C ILE A 9 -8.10 -4.42 13.50
N GLN A 10 -9.36 -3.98 13.34
CA GLN A 10 -9.76 -3.06 12.28
C GLN A 10 -9.04 -1.71 12.41
N THR A 11 -9.06 -1.12 13.60
CA THR A 11 -8.40 0.15 13.89
C THR A 11 -6.89 0.05 13.68
N SER A 12 -6.22 -0.99 14.18
CA SER A 12 -4.80 -1.21 13.95
C SER A 12 -4.47 -1.38 12.46
N THR A 13 -5.28 -2.15 11.73
CA THR A 13 -5.09 -2.34 10.28
C THR A 13 -5.23 -1.01 9.53
N PHE A 14 -6.19 -0.17 9.92
CA PHE A 14 -6.37 1.17 9.35
C PHE A 14 -5.18 2.10 9.65
N TYR A 15 -4.67 2.12 10.88
CA TYR A 15 -3.48 2.92 11.19
C TYR A 15 -2.25 2.44 10.43
N TYR A 16 -2.03 1.12 10.33
CA TYR A 16 -0.95 0.58 9.51
C TYR A 16 -1.10 0.98 8.03
N PHE A 17 -2.33 1.06 7.50
CA PHE A 17 -2.55 1.60 6.16
C PHE A 17 -2.01 3.01 6.01
N MET A 18 -2.43 3.90 6.90
CA MET A 18 -2.10 5.32 6.81
C MET A 18 -0.61 5.54 6.99
N ILE A 19 0.02 4.81 7.90
CA ILE A 19 1.46 4.85 8.09
C ILE A 19 2.19 4.41 6.82
N VAL A 20 1.84 3.25 6.25
CA VAL A 20 2.47 2.76 5.01
C VAL A 20 2.29 3.78 3.89
N MET A 21 1.07 4.26 3.65
CA MET A 21 0.77 5.23 2.59
C MET A 21 1.56 6.52 2.72
N VAL A 22 1.63 7.09 3.94
CA VAL A 22 2.38 8.34 4.18
C VAL A 22 3.87 8.12 3.98
N LEU A 23 4.44 7.07 4.59
CA LEU A 23 5.88 6.78 4.49
C LEU A 23 6.29 6.49 3.04
N THR A 24 5.50 5.71 2.30
CA THR A 24 5.80 5.43 0.90
C THR A 24 5.67 6.68 0.06
N THR A 25 4.66 7.53 0.30
CA THR A 25 4.48 8.76 -0.47
C THR A 25 5.64 9.73 -0.26
N ILE A 26 6.04 9.96 1.01
CA ILE A 26 7.18 10.81 1.33
C ILE A 26 8.44 10.25 0.67
N SER A 27 8.70 8.95 0.83
CA SER A 27 9.88 8.32 0.25
C SER A 27 9.93 8.45 -1.26
N GLN A 28 8.81 8.23 -1.96
CA GLN A 28 8.75 8.34 -3.42
C GLN A 28 8.98 9.78 -3.89
N LEU A 29 8.36 10.76 -3.23
CA LEU A 29 8.54 12.17 -3.57
C LEU A 29 9.98 12.63 -3.31
N SER A 30 10.58 12.22 -2.18
CA SER A 30 11.97 12.53 -1.87
C SER A 30 12.94 11.92 -2.88
N THR A 31 12.74 10.66 -3.28
CA THR A 31 13.59 10.01 -4.29
C THR A 31 13.42 10.68 -5.66
N MET A 32 12.19 11.02 -6.07
CA MET A 32 11.95 11.76 -7.32
C MET A 32 12.66 13.13 -7.32
N MET A 33 12.68 13.85 -6.19
CA MET A 33 13.41 15.11 -6.08
C MET A 33 14.92 14.92 -6.30
N VAL A 34 15.51 13.86 -5.75
CA VAL A 34 16.94 13.55 -5.96
C VAL A 34 17.21 13.22 -7.42
N ILE A 35 16.38 12.39 -8.05
CA ILE A 35 16.54 12.00 -9.46
C ILE A 35 16.48 13.22 -10.38
N VAL A 36 15.56 14.16 -10.13
CA VAL A 36 15.32 15.31 -11.03
C VAL A 36 16.32 16.44 -10.82
N PHE A 37 16.75 16.70 -9.58
CA PHE A 37 17.46 17.93 -9.24
C PHE A 37 18.91 17.74 -8.75
N ALA A 38 19.30 16.54 -8.33
CA ALA A 38 20.65 16.31 -7.82
C ALA A 38 21.60 15.82 -8.93
N ASP A 39 22.90 16.07 -8.75
CA ASP A 39 23.94 15.41 -9.52
C ASP A 39 24.19 14.00 -8.97
N ILE A 40 23.71 13.01 -9.72
CA ILE A 40 23.74 11.60 -9.35
C ILE A 40 24.87 10.81 -10.01
N GLU A 41 25.77 11.47 -10.76
CA GLU A 41 26.88 10.79 -11.44
C GLU A 41 27.75 10.02 -10.41
N GLY A 42 27.98 8.74 -10.69
CA GLY A 42 28.70 7.80 -9.83
C GLY A 42 27.94 7.36 -8.57
N LYS A 43 26.68 7.75 -8.39
CA LYS A 43 25.81 7.42 -7.24
C LYS A 43 24.52 6.72 -7.67
N GLU A 44 24.38 6.37 -8.94
CA GLU A 44 23.18 5.85 -9.58
C GLU A 44 22.62 4.64 -8.83
N SER A 45 23.50 3.71 -8.46
CA SER A 45 23.10 2.48 -7.73
C SER A 45 22.53 2.77 -6.34
N VAL A 46 23.01 3.81 -5.66
CA VAL A 46 22.50 4.22 -4.34
C VAL A 46 21.13 4.88 -4.48
N VAL A 47 20.98 5.74 -5.50
CA VAL A 47 19.69 6.36 -5.82
C VAL A 47 18.68 5.30 -6.25
N ALA A 48 19.08 4.33 -7.09
CA ALA A 48 18.25 3.21 -7.51
C ALA A 48 17.78 2.34 -6.32
N ALA A 49 18.63 2.10 -5.32
CA ALA A 49 18.24 1.40 -4.10
C ALA A 49 17.11 2.14 -3.33
N SER A 50 17.13 3.47 -3.35
CA SER A 50 16.08 4.32 -2.76
C SER A 50 14.77 4.36 -3.57
N VAL A 51 14.77 3.83 -4.80
CA VAL A 51 13.55 3.54 -5.57
C VAL A 51 13.02 2.15 -5.22
N ILE A 52 13.89 1.14 -5.29
CA ILE A 52 13.54 -0.28 -5.17
C ILE A 52 12.98 -0.59 -3.78
N GLY A 53 13.69 -0.20 -2.72
CA GLY A 53 13.28 -0.51 -1.34
C GLY A 53 11.86 -0.03 -1.02
N PRO A 54 11.57 1.27 -1.18
CA PRO A 54 10.23 1.81 -0.93
C PRO A 54 9.15 1.24 -1.84
N CYS A 55 9.44 0.91 -3.11
CA CYS A 55 8.47 0.27 -4.01
C CYS A 55 8.11 -1.16 -3.55
N LEU A 56 9.10 -1.94 -3.09
CA LEU A 56 8.87 -3.28 -2.54
C LEU A 56 8.11 -3.22 -1.22
N ILE A 57 8.50 -2.32 -0.31
CA ILE A 57 7.80 -2.15 0.98
C ILE A 57 6.36 -1.67 0.75
N GLY A 58 6.14 -0.72 -0.17
CA GLY A 58 4.82 -0.21 -0.50
C GLY A 58 3.90 -1.25 -1.13
N SER A 59 4.39 -1.99 -2.13
CA SER A 59 3.63 -3.08 -2.75
C SER A 59 3.26 -4.17 -1.74
N PHE A 60 4.21 -4.61 -0.91
CA PHE A 60 3.94 -5.58 0.15
C PHE A 60 2.93 -5.06 1.17
N GLY A 61 3.10 -3.81 1.62
CA GLY A 61 2.19 -3.16 2.56
C GLY A 61 0.76 -3.11 2.06
N ILE A 62 0.55 -2.75 0.79
CA ILE A 62 -0.77 -2.73 0.14
C ILE A 62 -1.37 -4.14 0.00
N ILE A 63 -0.57 -5.13 -0.41
CA ILE A 63 -1.04 -6.52 -0.53
C ILE A 63 -1.52 -7.03 0.83
N ARG A 64 -0.71 -6.82 1.87
CA ARG A 64 -1.04 -7.21 3.24
C ARG A 64 -2.32 -6.52 3.70
N LEU A 65 -2.44 -5.21 3.46
CA LEU A 65 -3.59 -4.44 3.89
C LEU A 65 -4.89 -4.94 3.27
N LEU A 66 -4.93 -5.03 1.94
CA LEU A 66 -6.17 -5.38 1.24
C LEU A 66 -6.52 -6.86 1.44
N THR A 67 -5.53 -7.70 1.74
CA THR A 67 -5.76 -9.05 2.27
C THR A 67 -6.43 -9.01 3.64
N ASN A 68 -5.94 -8.19 4.58
CA ASN A 68 -6.59 -8.00 5.88
C ASN A 68 -8.02 -7.46 5.74
N MET A 69 -8.27 -6.52 4.82
CA MET A 69 -9.63 -6.02 4.54
C MET A 69 -10.54 -7.12 4.01
N THR A 70 -10.04 -7.98 3.11
CA THR A 70 -10.79 -9.16 2.63
C THR A 70 -11.22 -10.05 3.81
N LEU A 71 -10.30 -10.32 4.75
CA LEU A 71 -10.59 -11.14 5.93
C LEU A 71 -11.59 -10.47 6.87
N LEU A 72 -11.41 -9.17 7.15
CA LEU A 72 -12.31 -8.38 7.99
C LEU A 72 -13.75 -8.36 7.45
N VAL A 73 -13.90 -8.27 6.13
CA VAL A 73 -15.20 -8.36 5.45
C VAL A 73 -15.79 -9.76 5.56
N SER A 74 -14.99 -10.81 5.32
CA SER A 74 -15.46 -12.19 5.43
C SER A 74 -15.97 -12.53 6.84
N ASP A 75 -15.31 -11.95 7.84
CA ASP A 75 -15.62 -12.17 9.25
C ASP A 75 -16.83 -11.37 9.73
N MET A 76 -17.34 -10.37 9.00
CA MET A 76 -18.49 -9.54 9.43
C MET A 76 -19.68 -10.41 9.91
N ASP A 77 -20.31 -9.98 11.02
CA ASP A 77 -21.52 -10.64 11.52
C ASP A 77 -22.74 -10.34 10.62
N GLU A 78 -23.80 -11.13 10.76
CA GLU A 78 -24.99 -11.02 9.89
C GLU A 78 -25.66 -9.66 9.97
N LYS A 79 -25.73 -9.07 11.17
CA LYS A 79 -26.30 -7.73 11.36
C LYS A 79 -25.53 -6.69 10.57
N MET A 80 -24.20 -6.69 10.67
CA MET A 80 -23.33 -5.78 9.93
C MET A 80 -23.40 -6.03 8.42
N LYS A 81 -23.37 -7.30 7.98
CA LYS A 81 -23.50 -7.67 6.56
C LYS A 81 -24.81 -7.16 5.94
N SER A 82 -25.90 -7.21 6.69
CA SER A 82 -27.22 -6.75 6.23
C SER A 82 -27.38 -5.23 6.16
N SER A 83 -26.46 -4.46 6.75
CA SER A 83 -26.47 -3.00 6.67
C SER A 83 -26.04 -2.50 5.29
N ASN A 84 -26.43 -1.27 4.93
CA ASN A 84 -25.95 -0.63 3.69
C ASN A 84 -24.42 -0.56 3.61
N TYR A 85 -23.76 -0.31 4.74
CA TYR A 85 -22.30 -0.29 4.82
C TYR A 85 -21.69 -1.66 4.56
N GLY A 86 -22.21 -2.72 5.20
CA GLY A 86 -21.75 -4.09 5.00
C GLY A 86 -21.96 -4.58 3.57
N ASN A 87 -23.10 -4.24 2.95
CA ASN A 87 -23.38 -4.55 1.54
C ASN A 87 -22.39 -3.83 0.61
N ALA A 88 -22.13 -2.54 0.84
CA ALA A 88 -21.16 -1.78 0.05
C ALA A 88 -19.72 -2.30 0.24
N MET A 89 -19.35 -2.70 1.46
CA MET A 89 -18.01 -3.20 1.74
C MET A 89 -17.77 -4.58 1.09
N GLN A 90 -18.78 -5.44 1.06
CA GLN A 90 -18.71 -6.76 0.42
C GLN A 90 -18.61 -6.69 -1.11
N SER A 91 -19.08 -5.61 -1.73
CA SER A 91 -18.98 -5.44 -3.19
C SER A 91 -17.61 -4.94 -3.65
N ILE A 92 -16.74 -4.51 -2.73
CA ILE A 92 -15.39 -4.06 -3.06
C ILE A 92 -14.51 -5.29 -3.41
N PRO A 93 -13.92 -5.34 -4.62
CA PRO A 93 -13.10 -6.47 -5.05
C PRO A 93 -11.67 -6.36 -4.50
N PHE A 94 -11.52 -6.39 -3.17
CA PHE A 94 -10.21 -6.29 -2.49
C PHE A 94 -9.13 -7.26 -3.03
N PRO A 95 -9.43 -8.53 -3.38
CA PRO A 95 -8.44 -9.44 -3.96
C PRO A 95 -7.88 -8.98 -5.30
N ILE A 96 -8.66 -8.24 -6.10
CA ILE A 96 -8.23 -7.71 -7.40
C ILE A 96 -7.48 -6.39 -7.18
N LEU A 97 -8.05 -5.50 -6.37
CA LEU A 97 -7.46 -4.20 -6.06
C LEU A 97 -6.05 -4.32 -5.48
N LYS A 98 -5.79 -5.36 -4.67
CA LYS A 98 -4.46 -5.56 -4.08
C LYS A 98 -3.37 -5.83 -5.09
N ILE A 99 -3.72 -6.51 -6.19
CA ILE A 99 -2.78 -6.75 -7.30
C ILE A 99 -2.62 -5.47 -8.12
N LEU A 100 -3.74 -4.82 -8.46
CA LEU A 100 -3.70 -3.57 -9.23
C LEU A 100 -2.85 -2.49 -8.56
N PHE A 101 -3.05 -2.25 -7.26
CA PHE A 101 -2.27 -1.25 -6.53
C PHE A 101 -0.82 -1.68 -6.30
N ALA A 102 -0.53 -2.98 -6.16
CA ALA A 102 0.85 -3.44 -6.11
C ALA A 102 1.59 -3.21 -7.44
N ILE A 103 0.90 -3.38 -8.59
CA ILE A 103 1.46 -3.12 -9.92
C ILE A 103 1.85 -1.65 -10.10
N ILE A 104 1.13 -0.70 -9.49
CA ILE A 104 1.48 0.73 -9.54
C ILE A 104 2.91 0.95 -9.03
N PHE A 105 3.33 0.29 -7.95
CA PHE A 105 4.70 0.41 -7.43
C PHE A 105 5.75 -0.16 -8.39
N VAL A 106 5.42 -1.22 -9.14
CA VAL A 106 6.31 -1.75 -10.19
C VAL A 106 6.46 -0.74 -11.32
N ILE A 107 5.37 -0.12 -11.75
CA ILE A 107 5.38 0.93 -12.78
C ILE A 107 6.23 2.13 -12.32
N ILE A 108 6.03 2.60 -11.08
CA ILE A 108 6.82 3.69 -10.50
C ILE A 108 8.31 3.34 -10.48
N ALA A 109 8.65 2.11 -10.07
CA ALA A 109 10.04 1.66 -10.05
C ALA A 109 10.66 1.68 -11.45
N ILE A 110 9.95 1.16 -12.47
CA ILE A 110 10.42 1.16 -13.86
C ILE A 110 10.68 2.60 -14.31
N ILE A 111 9.72 3.51 -14.13
CA ILE A 111 9.84 4.90 -14.57
C ILE A 111 11.03 5.60 -13.90
N GLN A 112 11.19 5.44 -12.59
CA GLN A 112 12.29 6.09 -11.85
C GLN A 112 13.65 5.48 -12.17
N LEU A 113 13.74 4.16 -12.33
CA LEU A 113 14.99 3.49 -12.72
C LEU A 113 15.42 3.89 -14.14
N SER A 114 14.47 4.02 -15.07
CA SER A 114 14.73 4.53 -16.43
C SER A 114 15.09 6.02 -16.49
N ALA A 115 14.88 6.77 -15.41
CA ALA A 115 15.36 8.15 -15.30
C ALA A 115 16.77 8.23 -14.68
N ILE A 116 17.23 7.17 -14.02
CA ILE A 116 18.57 7.07 -13.42
C ILE A 116 19.59 6.56 -14.43
N TYR A 117 19.20 5.62 -15.31
CA TYR A 117 20.04 4.96 -16.31
C TYR A 117 19.52 5.19 -17.73
#